data_AF-A0A7D5XLM4-F1
#
_entry.id   AF-A0A7D5XLM4-F1
#
_cell.length_a   1.000
_cell.length_b   1.000
_cell.length_c   1.000
_cell.angle_alpha   90.00
_cell.angle_beta   90.00
_cell.angle_gamma   90.00
#
_symmetry.space_group_name_H-M   'P 1'
#
loop_
_entity.id
_entity.type
_entity.pdbx_description
1 polymer ?
#
loop_
_entity_poly.entity_id
_entity_poly.type
_entity_poly.pdbx_seq_one_letter_code
_entity_poly.pdbx_strand_id
1 'polypeptide(L)'
;MKIAYEMVQGTMEGGVQVNQTIGIIYWLEDEKNCSARASVLGLLTMQGVGGGGQPYAKVTVYLDKGEVVVSNWQQESDLSFDTAKPQAADIDFLLLMNYIFNSAGKNFMNDPIWNSTEPIILKEVNVFGSESNISITKLSESTSGVVPCTEFNVVVRGTTSSEQLIACVARITDTNPLPYIVYFKPKGGEGGPTWKLKSVEKVKSNIAKYPQCLSPVTCPKIETLTQQESNTCNQQGGSVESIRDSNNCITEYKCMSLKERAEMQIKNNQGPDCQVSQQIVDALAACWGQQKNADFERDNRGCVTAVRCP
;
A
#
# COMPACT_ATOMS: atom_id res chain seq x y z
N MET A 1 -10.05 -13.43 -12.77
CA MET A 1 -9.23 -14.06 -11.72
C MET A 1 -9.34 -13.21 -10.47
N LYS A 2 -9.81 -13.80 -9.37
CA LYS A 2 -9.90 -13.18 -8.05
C LYS A 2 -8.71 -13.62 -7.21
N ILE A 3 -8.03 -12.67 -6.59
CA ILE A 3 -6.83 -12.90 -5.79
C ILE A 3 -7.05 -12.19 -4.45
N ALA A 4 -7.11 -12.95 -3.36
CA ALA A 4 -7.39 -12.42 -2.04
C ALA A 4 -6.16 -12.49 -1.14
N TYR A 5 -5.85 -11.38 -0.49
CA TYR A 5 -4.80 -11.22 0.49
C TYR A 5 -5.37 -10.86 1.85
N GLU A 6 -4.68 -11.28 2.90
CA GLU A 6 -4.87 -10.75 4.24
C GLU A 6 -3.56 -10.19 4.77
N MET A 7 -3.64 -9.08 5.50
CA MET A 7 -2.62 -8.63 6.42
C MET A 7 -3.06 -8.99 7.82
N VAL A 8 -2.14 -9.55 8.60
CA VAL A 8 -2.27 -9.64 10.04
C VAL A 8 -1.22 -8.72 10.65
N GLN A 9 -1.67 -7.76 11.45
CA GLN A 9 -0.81 -6.90 12.24
C GLN A 9 -1.15 -7.09 13.72
N GLY A 10 -0.19 -7.60 14.49
CA GLY A 10 -0.29 -7.64 15.94
C GLY A 10 0.16 -6.32 16.54
N THR A 11 -0.69 -5.70 17.36
CA THR A 11 -0.34 -4.60 18.25
C THR A 11 -0.44 -5.08 19.69
N MET A 12 0.38 -4.51 20.58
CA MET A 12 0.28 -4.75 22.02
C MET A 12 -0.57 -3.65 22.63
N GLU A 13 -1.73 -4.01 23.18
CA GLU A 13 -2.61 -3.10 23.92
C GLU A 13 -2.78 -3.64 25.34
N GLY A 14 -2.34 -2.89 26.35
CA GLY A 14 -2.45 -3.29 27.75
C GLY A 14 -1.73 -4.61 28.11
N GLY A 15 -0.72 -5.02 27.35
CA GLY A 15 -0.02 -6.30 27.52
C GLY A 15 -0.69 -7.49 26.84
N VAL A 16 -1.78 -7.27 26.10
CA VAL A 16 -2.48 -8.27 25.29
C VAL A 16 -2.20 -8.00 23.82
N GLN A 17 -1.93 -9.06 23.05
CA GLN A 17 -1.79 -8.95 21.59
C GLN A 17 -3.17 -8.83 20.95
N VAL A 18 -3.44 -7.69 20.33
CA VAL A 18 -4.63 -7.44 19.49
C VAL A 18 -4.20 -7.57 18.04
N ASN A 19 -4.86 -8.44 17.28
CA ASN A 19 -4.58 -8.62 15.86
C ASN A 19 -5.61 -7.88 15.02
N GLN A 20 -5.17 -6.88 14.27
CA GLN A 20 -5.96 -6.28 13.21
C GLN A 20 -5.76 -7.07 11.92
N THR A 21 -6.87 -7.38 11.25
CA THR A 21 -6.85 -8.07 9.94
C THR A 21 -7.40 -7.16 8.87
N ILE A 22 -6.60 -6.89 7.84
CA ILE A 22 -7.03 -6.13 6.65
C ILE A 22 -7.05 -7.09 5.47
N GLY A 23 -8.17 -7.13 4.76
CA GLY A 23 -8.32 -7.92 3.53
C GLY A 23 -8.08 -7.05 2.30
N ILE A 24 -7.43 -7.60 1.27
CA ILE A 24 -7.33 -6.97 -0.05
C ILE A 24 -7.76 -7.97 -1.11
N ILE A 25 -8.63 -7.57 -2.02
CA ILE A 25 -9.09 -8.43 -3.11
C ILE A 25 -8.85 -7.75 -4.45
N TYR A 26 -8.12 -8.42 -5.33
CA TYR A 26 -7.96 -8.05 -6.74
C TYR A 26 -8.90 -8.90 -7.59
N TRP A 27 -9.58 -8.28 -8.55
CA TRP A 27 -10.41 -8.93 -9.56
C TRP A 27 -9.86 -8.52 -10.93
N LEU A 28 -9.03 -9.38 -11.51
CA LEU A 28 -8.38 -9.18 -12.80
C LEU A 28 -9.21 -9.85 -13.89
N GLU A 29 -9.82 -9.07 -14.78
CA GLU A 29 -10.97 -9.54 -15.56
C GLU A 29 -10.82 -9.38 -17.06
N ASP A 30 -10.26 -8.26 -17.53
CA ASP A 30 -10.30 -7.90 -18.94
C ASP A 30 -8.89 -7.71 -19.50
N GLU A 31 -8.50 -8.54 -20.47
CA GLU A 31 -7.26 -8.34 -21.22
C GLU A 31 -7.46 -7.31 -22.33
N LYS A 32 -6.59 -6.31 -22.38
CA LYS A 32 -6.65 -5.23 -23.37
C LYS A 32 -5.25 -4.67 -23.64
N ASN A 33 -5.05 -4.10 -24.82
CA ASN A 33 -3.87 -3.31 -25.08
C ASN A 33 -4.10 -1.86 -24.63
N CYS A 34 -3.38 -1.42 -23.59
CA CYS A 34 -3.37 -0.04 -23.14
C CYS A 34 -2.10 0.63 -23.64
N SER A 35 -2.24 1.69 -24.45
CA SER A 35 -1.09 2.38 -25.06
C SER A 35 -0.13 1.42 -25.78
N ALA A 36 -0.68 0.47 -26.54
CA ALA A 36 0.03 -0.59 -27.25
C ALA A 36 0.77 -1.63 -26.38
N ARG A 37 0.58 -1.60 -25.06
CA ARG A 37 1.14 -2.58 -24.12
C ARG A 37 0.06 -3.56 -23.70
N ALA A 38 0.38 -4.85 -23.69
CA ALA A 38 -0.55 -5.87 -23.20
C ALA A 38 -0.83 -5.64 -21.72
N SER A 39 -2.11 -5.58 -21.36
CA SER A 39 -2.55 -5.22 -20.01
C SER A 39 -3.73 -6.07 -19.55
N VAL A 40 -3.82 -6.27 -18.24
CA VAL A 40 -4.98 -6.84 -17.56
C VAL A 40 -5.65 -5.75 -16.74
N LEU A 41 -6.94 -5.52 -16.98
CA LEU A 41 -7.75 -4.54 -16.29
C LEU A 41 -8.61 -5.22 -15.22
N GLY A 42 -8.85 -4.50 -14.13
CA GLY A 42 -9.49 -5.09 -12.97
C GLY A 42 -9.99 -4.08 -11.96
N LEU A 43 -10.37 -4.62 -10.81
CA LEU A 43 -10.77 -3.89 -9.62
C LEU A 43 -9.94 -4.36 -8.42
N LEU A 44 -9.74 -3.45 -7.48
CA LEU A 44 -9.13 -3.66 -6.18
C LEU A 44 -10.13 -3.19 -5.12
N THR A 45 -10.26 -3.93 -4.03
CA THR A 45 -11.01 -3.50 -2.84
C THR A 45 -10.28 -3.85 -1.56
N MET A 46 -10.52 -3.06 -0.50
CA MET A 46 -9.98 -3.28 0.84
C MET A 46 -11.12 -3.58 1.83
N GLN A 47 -10.88 -4.54 2.72
CA GLN A 47 -11.80 -4.98 3.77
C GLN A 47 -11.16 -4.78 5.14
N GLY A 48 -11.97 -4.46 6.15
CA GLY A 48 -11.47 -4.24 7.52
C GLY A 48 -10.97 -2.82 7.79
N VAL A 49 -11.24 -1.87 6.89
CA VAL A 49 -11.01 -0.42 7.08
C VAL A 49 -12.37 0.23 7.31
N GLY A 50 -12.55 0.95 8.42
CA GLY A 50 -13.86 1.21 9.05
C GLY A 50 -14.94 1.96 8.25
N GLY A 51 -16.20 1.76 8.70
CA GLY A 51 -17.29 2.75 8.74
C GLY A 51 -18.11 3.10 7.47
N GLY A 52 -17.58 2.99 6.26
CA GLY A 52 -18.25 3.58 5.08
C GLY A 52 -18.08 2.78 3.79
N GLY A 53 -18.92 1.75 3.59
CA GLY A 53 -18.89 0.92 2.38
C GLY A 53 -17.55 0.20 2.14
N GLN A 54 -17.47 -0.69 1.14
CA GLN A 54 -16.18 -1.19 0.67
C GLN A 54 -15.73 -0.30 -0.49
N PRO A 55 -14.65 0.49 -0.34
CA PRO A 55 -14.16 1.29 -1.45
C PRO A 55 -13.53 0.37 -2.51
N TYR A 56 -13.63 0.80 -3.76
CA TYR A 56 -13.04 0.14 -4.91
C TYR A 56 -12.10 1.07 -5.64
N ALA A 57 -11.03 0.53 -6.20
CA ALA A 57 -10.19 1.22 -7.16
C ALA A 57 -10.13 0.40 -8.46
N LYS A 58 -10.03 1.07 -9.60
CA LYS A 58 -9.72 0.41 -10.86
C LYS A 58 -8.23 0.10 -10.92
N VAL A 59 -7.89 -1.02 -11.53
CA VAL A 59 -6.50 -1.48 -11.68
C VAL A 59 -6.19 -1.73 -13.14
N THR A 60 -5.00 -1.29 -13.58
CA THR A 60 -4.37 -1.69 -14.84
C THR A 60 -3.02 -2.33 -14.51
N VAL A 61 -2.83 -3.58 -14.95
CA VAL A 61 -1.57 -4.32 -14.83
C VAL A 61 -0.94 -4.42 -16.21
N TYR A 62 0.25 -3.85 -16.42
CA TYR A 62 1.01 -3.97 -17.66
C TYR A 62 1.89 -5.22 -17.63
N LEU A 63 1.68 -6.13 -18.58
CA LEU A 63 2.27 -7.48 -18.58
C LEU A 63 3.76 -7.52 -18.95
N ASP A 64 4.25 -6.51 -19.65
CA ASP A 64 5.63 -6.41 -20.13
C ASP A 64 6.64 -6.15 -18.99
N LYS A 65 6.30 -5.23 -18.09
CA LYS A 65 7.14 -4.80 -16.96
C LYS A 65 6.58 -5.14 -15.59
N GLY A 66 5.35 -5.66 -15.53
CA GLY A 66 4.65 -5.86 -14.27
C GLY A 66 4.31 -4.56 -13.55
N GLU A 67 4.16 -3.45 -14.28
CA GLU A 67 3.74 -2.16 -13.69
C GLU A 67 2.25 -2.21 -13.35
N VAL A 68 1.91 -1.81 -12.13
CA VAL A 68 0.53 -1.71 -11.67
C VAL A 68 0.15 -0.25 -11.49
N VAL A 69 -1.03 0.08 -11.99
CA VAL A 69 -1.63 1.40 -11.85
C VAL A 69 -2.96 1.22 -11.15
N VAL A 70 -3.12 1.90 -10.02
CA VAL A 70 -4.34 1.91 -9.23
C VAL A 70 -4.97 3.29 -9.37
N SER A 71 -6.29 3.37 -9.46
CA SER A 71 -6.99 4.65 -9.44
C SER A 71 -7.20 5.19 -8.03
N ASN A 72 -7.71 6.41 -7.93
CA ASN A 72 -8.38 6.84 -6.71
C ASN A 72 -9.50 5.88 -6.31
N TRP A 73 -9.71 5.77 -5.00
CA TRP A 73 -10.80 4.99 -4.41
C TRP A 73 -12.15 5.65 -4.71
N GLN A 74 -13.14 4.83 -5.05
CA GLN A 74 -14.49 5.20 -5.46
C GLN A 74 -15.50 4.24 -4.83
N GLN A 75 -16.76 4.66 -4.72
CA GLN A 75 -17.85 3.77 -4.36
C GLN A 75 -18.25 2.90 -5.56
N GLU A 76 -18.91 1.77 -5.32
CA GLU A 76 -19.30 0.82 -6.38
C GLU A 76 -20.13 1.49 -7.49
N SER A 77 -21.04 2.40 -7.13
CA SER A 77 -21.87 3.15 -8.08
C SER A 77 -21.07 3.99 -9.07
N ASP A 78 -19.90 4.47 -8.67
CA ASP A 78 -19.09 5.37 -9.48
C ASP A 78 -18.18 4.61 -10.46
N LEU A 79 -17.97 3.31 -10.24
CA LEU A 79 -17.13 2.46 -11.09
C LEU A 79 -17.68 2.32 -12.52
N SER A 80 -18.99 2.52 -12.68
CA SER A 80 -19.69 2.46 -13.97
C SER A 80 -19.36 3.64 -14.91
N PHE A 81 -18.62 4.64 -14.43
CA PHE A 81 -18.19 5.81 -15.21
C PHE A 81 -16.69 5.79 -15.49
N ASP A 82 -16.23 6.53 -16.48
CA ASP A 82 -14.82 6.67 -16.90
C ASP A 82 -14.09 7.81 -16.18
N THR A 83 -14.42 8.04 -14.91
CA THR A 83 -13.94 9.18 -14.12
C THR A 83 -12.75 8.87 -13.23
N ALA A 84 -12.33 7.60 -13.17
CA ALA A 84 -11.25 7.17 -12.29
C ALA A 84 -9.92 7.79 -12.73
N LYS A 85 -9.20 8.39 -11.80
CA LYS A 85 -7.90 9.02 -12.03
C LYS A 85 -6.80 8.11 -11.51
N PRO A 86 -5.71 7.90 -12.27
CA PRO A 86 -4.60 7.10 -11.79
C PRO A 86 -3.93 7.78 -10.59
N GLN A 87 -3.45 6.99 -9.65
CA GLN A 87 -2.71 7.43 -8.47
C GLN A 87 -1.45 6.58 -8.29
N ALA A 88 -0.45 7.16 -7.63
CA ALA A 88 0.68 6.42 -7.12
C ALA A 88 0.18 5.39 -6.09
N ALA A 89 0.37 4.11 -6.39
CA ALA A 89 -0.09 3.03 -5.55
C ALA A 89 0.91 2.79 -4.40
N ASP A 90 0.53 3.17 -3.17
CA ASP A 90 1.29 2.82 -1.97
C ASP A 90 1.12 1.33 -1.60
N ILE A 91 0.17 0.62 -2.24
CA ILE A 91 -0.20 -0.75 -1.91
C ILE A 91 -0.41 -1.55 -3.19
N ASP A 92 0.58 -2.37 -3.56
CA ASP A 92 0.47 -3.35 -4.65
C ASP A 92 1.15 -4.66 -4.24
N PHE A 93 0.42 -5.54 -3.56
CA PHE A 93 0.95 -6.86 -3.16
C PHE A 93 1.01 -7.85 -4.31
N LEU A 94 0.16 -7.66 -5.32
CA LEU A 94 0.14 -8.53 -6.47
C LEU A 94 1.50 -8.49 -7.15
N LEU A 95 2.10 -7.31 -7.28
CA LEU A 95 3.34 -7.15 -8.04
C LEU A 95 4.43 -6.36 -7.29
N LEU A 96 4.41 -6.31 -5.95
CA LEU A 96 5.37 -5.56 -5.12
C LEU A 96 6.84 -5.76 -5.51
N MET A 97 7.26 -7.00 -5.82
CA MET A 97 8.63 -7.25 -6.24
C MET A 97 8.95 -6.64 -7.61
N ASN A 98 8.00 -6.62 -8.54
CA ASN A 98 8.16 -5.88 -9.80
C ASN A 98 8.27 -4.38 -9.55
N TYR A 99 7.46 -3.84 -8.64
CA TYR A 99 7.58 -2.43 -8.24
C TYR A 99 8.98 -2.10 -7.72
N ILE A 100 9.49 -2.89 -6.77
CA ILE A 100 10.85 -2.70 -6.22
C ILE A 100 11.93 -2.76 -7.32
N PHE A 101 11.83 -3.71 -8.24
CA PHE A 101 12.78 -3.84 -9.35
C PHE A 101 12.67 -2.70 -10.36
N ASN A 102 11.45 -2.33 -10.74
CA ASN A 102 11.20 -1.25 -11.70
C ASN A 102 11.69 0.10 -11.14
N SER A 103 11.49 0.36 -9.85
CA SER A 103 12.05 1.53 -9.16
C SER A 103 13.58 1.57 -9.18
N ALA A 104 14.24 0.42 -9.35
CA ALA A 104 15.69 0.31 -9.54
C ALA A 104 16.11 0.27 -11.02
N GLY A 105 15.19 0.49 -11.96
CA GLY A 105 15.44 0.39 -13.41
C GLY A 105 15.67 -1.04 -13.91
N LYS A 106 15.23 -2.05 -13.16
CA LYS A 106 15.38 -3.49 -13.46
C LYS A 106 14.02 -4.16 -13.66
N ASN A 107 14.00 -5.45 -14.02
CA ASN A 107 12.76 -6.19 -14.28
C ASN A 107 12.79 -7.57 -13.60
N PHE A 108 12.00 -7.71 -12.53
CA PHE A 108 11.93 -8.95 -11.75
C PHE A 108 11.50 -10.18 -12.57
N MET A 109 10.74 -9.99 -13.67
CA MET A 109 10.25 -11.08 -14.50
C MET A 109 11.28 -11.67 -15.44
N ASN A 110 12.15 -10.83 -15.96
CA ASN A 110 13.11 -11.21 -17.01
C ASN A 110 14.54 -11.33 -16.48
N ASP A 111 14.81 -10.80 -15.28
CA ASP A 111 16.13 -10.91 -14.65
C ASP A 111 16.40 -12.33 -14.13
N PRO A 112 17.67 -12.75 -14.05
CA PRO A 112 18.07 -14.09 -13.60
C PRO A 112 17.76 -14.36 -12.11
N ILE A 113 16.95 -13.55 -11.44
CA ILE A 113 16.63 -13.67 -10.01
C ILE A 113 16.10 -15.04 -9.63
N TRP A 114 15.31 -15.67 -10.51
CA TRP A 114 14.75 -16.99 -10.28
C TRP A 114 15.80 -18.10 -10.25
N ASN A 115 16.98 -17.85 -10.83
CA ASN A 115 18.06 -18.83 -11.00
C ASN A 115 19.38 -18.37 -10.36
N SER A 116 19.46 -17.14 -9.88
CA SER A 116 20.66 -16.57 -9.27
C SER A 116 20.94 -17.21 -7.91
N THR A 117 22.20 -17.61 -7.71
CA THR A 117 22.75 -18.03 -6.42
C THR A 117 23.44 -16.87 -5.69
N GLU A 118 23.69 -15.75 -6.39
CA GLU A 118 24.28 -14.55 -5.83
C GLU A 118 23.20 -13.54 -5.43
N PRO A 119 23.44 -12.73 -4.36
CA PRO A 119 22.55 -11.63 -4.00
C PRO A 119 22.45 -10.59 -5.12
N ILE A 120 21.22 -10.23 -5.50
CA ILE A 120 20.97 -9.10 -6.39
C ILE A 120 20.93 -7.83 -5.56
N ILE A 121 21.85 -6.92 -5.83
CA ILE A 121 21.91 -5.61 -5.18
C ILE A 121 21.19 -4.58 -6.05
N LEU A 122 20.22 -3.91 -5.44
CA LEU A 122 19.54 -2.73 -5.95
C LEU A 122 19.98 -1.54 -5.10
N LYS A 123 20.46 -0.48 -5.75
CA LYS A 123 20.93 0.72 -5.06
C LYS A 123 19.93 1.84 -5.22
N GLU A 124 19.84 2.70 -4.21
CA GLU A 124 19.07 3.94 -4.26
C GLU A 124 17.60 3.72 -4.69
N VAL A 125 17.01 2.60 -4.24
CA VAL A 125 15.64 2.25 -4.58
C VAL A 125 14.69 3.11 -3.76
N ASN A 126 13.86 3.90 -4.45
CA ASN A 126 12.78 4.63 -3.80
C ASN A 126 11.58 3.72 -3.60
N VAL A 127 11.39 3.26 -2.37
CA VAL A 127 10.24 2.44 -1.96
C VAL A 127 9.52 3.19 -0.83
N PHE A 128 8.22 3.43 -1.02
CA PHE A 128 7.37 4.15 -0.05
C PHE A 128 7.90 5.54 0.35
N GLY A 129 8.57 6.24 -0.57
CA GLY A 129 9.10 7.60 -0.34
C GLY A 129 10.46 7.64 0.36
N SER A 130 11.07 6.50 0.66
CA SER A 130 12.41 6.44 1.23
C SER A 130 13.39 5.77 0.28
N GLU A 131 14.59 6.34 0.17
CA GLU A 131 15.67 5.72 -0.58
C GLU A 131 16.36 4.66 0.28
N SER A 132 16.49 3.45 -0.26
CA SER A 132 17.15 2.35 0.43
C SER A 132 17.97 1.50 -0.53
N ASN A 133 19.03 0.90 0.00
CA ASN A 133 19.73 -0.15 -0.71
C ASN A 133 19.08 -1.48 -0.37
N ILE A 134 18.73 -2.27 -1.39
CA ILE A 134 18.01 -3.53 -1.22
C ILE A 134 18.87 -4.67 -1.75
N SER A 135 19.05 -5.71 -0.94
CA SER A 135 19.67 -6.97 -1.35
C SER A 135 18.62 -8.06 -1.40
N ILE A 136 18.56 -8.79 -2.50
CA ILE A 136 17.56 -9.83 -2.73
C ILE A 136 18.27 -11.13 -3.05
N THR A 137 18.08 -12.13 -2.19
CA THR A 137 18.72 -13.44 -2.31
C THR A 137 17.67 -14.53 -2.38
N LYS A 138 17.73 -15.37 -3.41
CA LYS A 138 16.91 -16.57 -3.49
C LYS A 138 17.28 -17.53 -2.35
N LEU A 139 16.29 -18.08 -1.66
CA LEU A 139 16.47 -19.07 -0.60
C LEU A 139 16.16 -20.48 -1.11
N SER A 140 14.88 -20.74 -1.41
CA SER A 140 14.38 -22.07 -1.73
C SER A 140 13.05 -21.99 -2.47
N GLU A 141 12.63 -23.11 -3.04
CA GLU A 141 11.25 -23.28 -3.48
C GLU A 141 10.39 -23.77 -2.31
N SER A 142 9.15 -23.30 -2.25
CA SER A 142 8.19 -23.57 -1.18
C SER A 142 6.86 -23.99 -1.77
N THR A 143 6.33 -25.12 -1.31
CA THR A 143 5.02 -25.66 -1.72
C THR A 143 3.97 -25.53 -0.61
N SER A 144 4.33 -24.89 0.51
CA SER A 144 3.51 -24.79 1.72
C SER A 144 2.41 -23.71 1.66
N GLY A 145 2.41 -22.87 0.60
CA GLY A 145 1.45 -21.79 0.41
C GLY A 145 0.19 -22.20 -0.36
N VAL A 146 -0.73 -21.24 -0.54
CA VAL A 146 -1.93 -21.40 -1.39
C VAL A 146 -1.56 -21.75 -2.82
N VAL A 147 -0.41 -21.24 -3.28
CA VAL A 147 0.26 -21.69 -4.51
C VAL A 147 1.75 -21.91 -4.25
N PRO A 148 2.41 -22.80 -5.00
CA PRO A 148 3.87 -22.93 -4.97
C PRO A 148 4.56 -21.62 -5.31
N CYS A 149 5.67 -21.33 -4.62
CA CYS A 149 6.42 -20.10 -4.79
C CYS A 149 7.92 -20.30 -4.53
N THR A 150 8.73 -19.28 -4.87
CA THR A 150 10.13 -19.19 -4.46
C THR A 150 10.27 -18.18 -3.35
N GLU A 151 10.96 -18.55 -2.28
CA GLU A 151 11.27 -17.69 -1.15
C GLU A 151 12.51 -16.85 -1.45
N PHE A 152 12.40 -15.55 -1.22
CA PHE A 152 13.47 -14.58 -1.33
C PHE A 152 13.66 -13.91 0.02
N ASN A 153 14.92 -13.83 0.45
CA ASN A 153 15.33 -12.96 1.53
C ASN A 153 15.57 -11.56 0.96
N VAL A 154 14.80 -10.59 1.42
CA VAL A 154 14.91 -9.18 1.06
C VAL A 154 15.49 -8.44 2.25
N VAL A 155 16.70 -7.90 2.09
CA VAL A 155 17.35 -7.05 3.09
C VAL A 155 17.22 -5.61 2.63
N VAL A 156 16.53 -4.80 3.42
CA VAL A 156 16.42 -3.36 3.18
C VAL A 156 17.38 -2.66 4.13
N ARG A 157 18.42 -2.04 3.58
CA ARG A 157 19.36 -1.22 4.34
C ARG A 157 18.93 0.23 4.25
N GLY A 158 18.29 0.70 5.30
CA GLY A 158 18.02 2.11 5.54
C GLY A 158 19.26 2.84 6.07
N THR A 159 19.08 4.12 6.40
CA THR A 159 20.14 4.99 6.95
C THR A 159 20.50 4.64 8.40
N THR A 160 19.54 4.18 9.20
CA THR A 160 19.70 3.96 10.65
C THR A 160 19.47 2.51 11.09
N SER A 161 18.77 1.70 10.29
CA SER A 161 18.50 0.29 10.58
C SER A 161 18.57 -0.56 9.30
N SER A 162 18.69 -1.87 9.48
CA SER A 162 18.51 -2.84 8.39
C SER A 162 17.39 -3.79 8.76
N GLU A 163 16.42 -3.92 7.87
CA GLU A 163 15.29 -4.81 8.03
C GLU A 163 15.45 -6.01 7.11
N GLN A 164 15.01 -7.18 7.59
CA GLN A 164 15.03 -8.41 6.82
C GLN A 164 13.63 -8.96 6.71
N LEU A 165 13.24 -9.27 5.48
CA LEU A 165 11.92 -9.71 5.10
C LEU A 165 12.05 -11.00 4.29
N ILE A 166 11.10 -11.91 4.46
CA ILE A 166 10.94 -13.06 3.57
C ILE A 166 9.73 -12.81 2.69
N ALA A 167 9.95 -12.78 1.38
CA ALA A 167 8.91 -12.71 0.37
C ALA A 167 8.86 -14.04 -0.39
N CYS A 168 7.72 -14.73 -0.40
CA CYS A 168 7.50 -15.86 -1.28
C CYS A 168 6.75 -15.40 -2.51
N VAL A 169 7.32 -15.57 -3.71
CA VAL A 169 6.73 -15.10 -4.96
C VAL A 169 6.41 -16.27 -5.86
N ALA A 170 5.15 -16.36 -6.31
CA ALA A 170 4.70 -17.34 -7.27
C ALA A 170 5.32 -17.05 -8.64
N ARG A 171 5.74 -18.11 -9.35
CA ARG A 171 6.16 -18.00 -10.75
C ARG A 171 4.93 -17.83 -11.65
N ILE A 172 5.14 -17.20 -12.81
CA ILE A 172 4.16 -17.27 -13.90
C ILE A 172 4.07 -18.72 -14.38
N THR A 173 2.84 -19.17 -14.57
CA THR A 173 2.48 -20.44 -15.20
C THR A 173 1.31 -20.21 -16.15
N ASP A 174 0.97 -21.19 -16.99
CA ASP A 174 -0.24 -21.13 -17.82
C ASP A 174 -1.53 -20.97 -16.99
N THR A 175 -1.49 -21.45 -15.74
CA THR A 175 -2.60 -21.34 -14.80
C THR A 175 -2.59 -20.04 -13.99
N ASN A 176 -1.44 -19.37 -13.92
CA ASN A 176 -1.23 -18.12 -13.22
C ASN A 176 -0.36 -17.18 -14.08
N PRO A 177 -0.96 -16.33 -14.93
CA PRO A 177 -0.24 -15.53 -15.91
C PRO A 177 0.53 -14.35 -15.30
N LEU A 178 0.46 -14.16 -13.97
CA LEU A 178 1.08 -13.04 -13.27
C LEU A 178 1.89 -13.56 -12.08
N PRO A 179 3.12 -13.08 -11.86
CA PRO A 179 3.80 -13.36 -10.61
C PRO A 179 2.99 -12.72 -9.49
N TYR A 180 3.00 -13.29 -8.29
CA TYR A 180 2.51 -12.55 -7.14
C TYR A 180 3.09 -13.04 -5.84
N ILE A 181 3.10 -12.15 -4.84
CA ILE A 181 3.54 -12.53 -3.51
C ILE A 181 2.52 -13.54 -2.94
N VAL A 182 2.96 -14.70 -2.50
CA VAL A 182 2.17 -15.67 -1.74
C VAL A 182 2.17 -15.33 -0.26
N TYR A 183 3.30 -14.86 0.26
CA TYR A 183 3.35 -14.24 1.57
C TYR A 183 4.56 -13.30 1.66
N PHE A 184 4.47 -12.32 2.56
CA PHE A 184 5.53 -11.40 2.92
C PHE A 184 5.52 -11.21 4.43
N LYS A 185 6.66 -11.43 5.09
CA LYS A 185 6.78 -11.40 6.56
C LYS A 185 8.16 -10.94 7.04
N PRO A 186 8.24 -10.35 8.25
CA PRO A 186 9.53 -10.14 8.93
C PRO A 186 10.30 -11.45 9.13
N LYS A 187 11.61 -11.39 8.93
CA LYS A 187 12.50 -12.51 9.22
C LYS A 187 12.71 -12.62 10.73
N GLY A 188 12.25 -13.72 11.32
CA GLY A 188 12.19 -13.92 12.77
C GLY A 188 10.77 -13.89 13.35
N GLY A 189 9.78 -13.49 12.56
CA GLY A 189 8.35 -13.62 12.90
C GLY A 189 7.80 -12.56 13.86
N GLU A 190 8.64 -11.68 14.41
CA GLU A 190 8.23 -10.62 15.35
C GLU A 190 8.34 -9.22 14.70
N GLY A 191 7.45 -8.31 15.08
CA GLY A 191 7.66 -6.86 14.92
C GLY A 191 7.13 -6.18 13.65
N GLY A 192 6.38 -6.84 12.76
CA GLY A 192 5.84 -6.19 11.55
C GLY A 192 4.63 -6.88 10.92
N PRO A 193 3.90 -6.19 10.03
CA PRO A 193 2.73 -6.76 9.36
C PRO A 193 3.13 -7.96 8.49
N THR A 194 2.35 -9.03 8.57
CA THR A 194 2.49 -10.19 7.70
C THR A 194 1.37 -10.20 6.69
N TRP A 195 1.72 -10.19 5.42
CA TRP A 195 0.79 -10.34 4.31
C TRP A 195 0.79 -11.78 3.83
N LYS A 196 -0.39 -12.35 3.56
CA LYS A 196 -0.54 -13.71 3.07
C LYS A 196 -1.64 -13.79 2.04
N LEU A 197 -1.36 -14.50 0.96
CA LEU A 197 -2.34 -14.92 -0.04
C LEU A 197 -3.29 -15.95 0.56
N LYS A 198 -4.58 -15.71 0.38
CA LYS A 198 -5.67 -16.53 0.91
C LYS A 198 -6.32 -17.40 -0.13
N SER A 199 -6.57 -16.86 -1.31
CA SER A 199 -7.14 -17.63 -2.40
C SER A 199 -6.79 -17.03 -3.75
N VAL A 200 -6.81 -17.92 -4.75
CA VAL A 200 -6.73 -17.58 -6.17
C VAL A 200 -7.83 -18.36 -6.88
N GLU A 201 -8.78 -17.65 -7.46
CA GLU A 201 -10.02 -18.22 -7.99
C GLU A 201 -10.28 -17.72 -9.42
N LYS A 202 -10.75 -18.61 -10.31
CA LYS A 202 -11.18 -18.23 -11.66
C LYS A 202 -12.64 -17.76 -11.67
N VAL A 203 -12.90 -16.64 -10.99
CA VAL A 203 -14.22 -16.01 -10.90
C VAL A 203 -14.18 -14.54 -11.32
N LYS A 204 -15.36 -13.99 -11.66
CA LYS A 204 -15.59 -12.57 -11.98
C LYS A 204 -16.29 -11.85 -10.82
N SER A 205 -16.12 -10.53 -10.78
CA SER A 205 -16.70 -9.58 -9.83
C SER A 205 -18.21 -9.54 -9.83
N ASN A 206 -18.80 -9.65 -11.02
CA ASN A 206 -20.20 -9.26 -11.23
C ASN A 206 -20.47 -7.79 -10.86
N ILE A 207 -19.43 -6.99 -10.62
CA ILE A 207 -19.54 -5.55 -10.35
C ILE A 207 -19.62 -4.84 -11.70
N ALA A 208 -20.65 -4.00 -11.86
CA ALA A 208 -20.79 -3.16 -13.04
C ALA A 208 -19.69 -2.09 -13.04
N LYS A 209 -18.82 -2.12 -14.05
CA LYS A 209 -17.68 -1.19 -14.18
C LYS A 209 -17.46 -0.77 -15.62
N TYR A 210 -16.89 0.42 -15.81
CA TYR A 210 -16.29 0.81 -17.08
C TYR A 210 -14.79 0.42 -17.10
N PRO A 211 -14.36 -0.51 -17.99
CA PRO A 211 -12.96 -0.92 -18.08
C PRO A 211 -12.11 0.23 -18.66
N GLN A 212 -11.19 0.74 -17.84
CA GLN A 212 -10.41 1.93 -18.14
C GLN A 212 -8.91 1.59 -18.14
N CYS A 213 -8.22 1.99 -19.22
CA CYS A 213 -6.76 1.95 -19.26
C CYS A 213 -6.21 3.10 -18.43
N LEU A 214 -5.49 2.78 -17.36
CA LEU A 214 -4.84 3.77 -16.50
C LEU A 214 -3.36 3.90 -16.88
N SER A 215 -2.87 5.14 -16.91
CA SER A 215 -1.45 5.43 -17.17
C SER A 215 -0.65 5.40 -15.87
N PRO A 216 0.56 4.83 -15.86
CA PRO A 216 1.43 4.86 -14.68
C PRO A 216 1.67 6.28 -14.18
N VAL A 217 1.68 6.44 -12.86
CA VAL A 217 2.05 7.68 -12.19
C VAL A 217 3.48 7.54 -11.70
N THR A 218 4.37 8.41 -12.17
CA THR A 218 5.74 8.50 -11.68
C THR A 218 5.86 9.74 -10.80
N CYS A 219 6.17 9.54 -9.53
CA CYS A 219 6.36 10.64 -8.59
C CYS A 219 7.83 11.09 -8.60
N PRO A 220 8.11 12.41 -8.59
CA PRO A 220 9.47 12.89 -8.39
C PRO A 220 9.97 12.48 -6.99
N LYS A 221 11.28 12.23 -6.88
CA LYS A 221 11.92 12.06 -5.58
C LYS A 221 11.89 13.40 -4.83
N ILE A 222 11.48 13.36 -3.57
CA ILE A 222 11.51 14.49 -2.66
C ILE A 222 12.53 14.19 -1.56
N GLU A 223 13.36 15.16 -1.21
CA GLU A 223 14.30 15.02 -0.10
C GLU A 223 13.53 14.93 1.22
N THR A 224 13.82 13.89 2.00
CA THR A 224 13.33 13.76 3.37
C THR A 224 14.04 14.75 4.28
N LEU A 225 13.39 15.18 5.36
CA LEU A 225 14.04 15.95 6.42
C LEU A 225 15.29 15.21 6.93
N THR A 226 16.34 15.96 7.23
CA THR A 226 17.56 15.42 7.84
C THR A 226 17.25 14.80 9.21
N GLN A 227 18.14 13.92 9.68
CA GLN A 227 17.98 13.33 11.03
C GLN A 227 17.92 14.41 12.12
N GLN A 228 18.67 15.51 11.96
CA GLN A 228 18.66 16.63 12.90
C GLN A 228 17.30 17.33 12.89
N GLU A 229 16.75 17.66 11.72
CA GLU A 229 15.43 18.28 11.60
C GLU A 229 14.31 17.39 12.13
N SER A 230 14.37 16.08 11.83
CA SER A 230 13.43 15.09 12.36
C SER A 230 13.51 15.01 13.89
N ASN A 231 14.72 14.99 14.45
CA ASN A 231 14.91 14.99 15.91
C ASN A 231 14.39 16.27 16.56
N THR A 232 14.66 17.44 15.97
CA THR A 232 14.14 18.72 16.46
C THR A 232 12.61 18.75 16.40
N CYS A 233 12.03 18.24 15.32
CA CYS A 233 10.57 18.11 15.18
C CYS A 233 9.96 17.28 16.31
N ASN A 234 10.51 16.09 16.54
CA ASN A 234 10.04 15.18 17.59
C ASN A 234 10.23 15.78 19.00
N GLN A 235 11.33 16.50 19.24
CA GLN A 235 11.58 17.17 20.52
C GLN A 235 10.60 18.32 20.81
N GLN A 236 10.09 18.99 19.77
CA GLN A 236 9.07 20.02 19.89
C GLN A 236 7.65 19.46 19.99
N GLY A 237 7.49 18.13 20.08
CA GLY A 237 6.19 17.46 20.15
C GLY A 237 5.47 17.38 18.80
N GLY A 238 6.17 17.59 17.69
CA GLY A 238 5.67 17.39 16.34
C GLY A 238 5.99 16.00 15.78
N SER A 239 5.52 15.74 14.57
CA SER A 239 5.87 14.57 13.76
C SER A 239 6.18 14.99 12.33
N VAL A 240 7.10 14.26 11.69
CA VAL A 240 7.37 14.44 10.26
C VAL A 240 6.26 13.77 9.47
N GLU A 241 5.55 14.55 8.66
CA GLU A 241 4.46 14.10 7.80
C GLU A 241 4.81 14.34 6.33
N SER A 242 4.32 13.47 5.45
CA SER A 242 4.43 13.64 4.00
C SER A 242 3.19 14.35 3.46
N ILE A 243 3.39 15.46 2.75
CA ILE A 243 2.32 16.14 2.01
C ILE A 243 2.26 15.56 0.60
N ARG A 244 1.04 15.29 0.11
CA ARG A 244 0.82 14.64 -1.18
C ARG A 244 -0.07 15.47 -2.11
N ASP A 245 0.16 15.35 -3.41
CA ASP A 245 -0.67 15.94 -4.45
C ASP A 245 -1.91 15.08 -4.79
N SER A 246 -2.70 15.50 -5.79
CA SER A 246 -3.89 14.79 -6.23
C SER A 246 -3.63 13.40 -6.84
N ASN A 247 -2.40 13.15 -7.30
CA ASN A 247 -1.96 11.87 -7.84
C ASN A 247 -1.34 10.98 -6.74
N ASN A 248 -1.44 11.39 -5.47
CA ASN A 248 -0.86 10.73 -4.30
C ASN A 248 0.68 10.75 -4.28
N CYS A 249 1.32 11.62 -5.07
CA CYS A 249 2.76 11.82 -5.05
C CYS A 249 3.15 12.73 -3.89
N ILE A 250 4.20 12.37 -3.16
CA ILE A 250 4.76 13.22 -2.11
C ILE A 250 5.36 14.47 -2.76
N THR A 251 5.04 15.64 -2.21
CA THR A 251 5.55 16.94 -2.65
C THR A 251 6.50 17.57 -1.66
N GLU A 252 6.33 17.31 -0.35
CA GLU A 252 7.22 17.77 0.71
C GLU A 252 7.11 16.88 1.96
N TYR A 253 8.18 16.85 2.76
CA TYR A 253 8.15 16.36 4.13
C TYR A 253 8.20 17.55 5.08
N LYS A 254 7.20 17.66 5.96
CA LYS A 254 7.07 18.80 6.87
C LYS A 254 6.97 18.34 8.31
N CYS A 255 7.63 19.06 9.21
CA CYS A 255 7.35 18.92 10.64
C CYS A 255 5.99 19.54 10.95
N MET A 256 5.04 18.73 11.39
CA MET A 256 3.69 19.17 11.76
C MET A 256 3.49 18.99 13.26
N SER A 257 2.85 19.97 13.89
CA SER A 257 2.35 19.83 15.26
C SER A 257 1.17 18.84 15.30
N LEU A 258 0.91 18.26 16.48
CA LEU A 258 -0.26 17.39 16.69
C LEU A 258 -1.58 18.07 16.29
N LYS A 259 -1.69 19.39 16.48
CA LYS A 259 -2.88 20.16 16.08
C LYS A 259 -3.02 20.28 14.57
N GLU A 260 -1.95 20.64 13.86
CA GLU A 260 -2.00 20.71 12.38
C GLU A 260 -2.31 19.33 11.77
N ARG A 261 -1.74 18.27 12.34
CA ARG A 261 -2.02 16.90 11.93
C ARG A 261 -3.49 16.53 12.18
N ALA A 262 -4.03 16.92 13.34
CA ALA A 262 -5.42 16.65 13.70
C ALA A 262 -6.39 17.39 12.77
N GLU A 263 -6.09 18.66 12.47
CA GLU A 263 -6.85 19.48 11.52
C GLU A 263 -6.88 18.86 10.12
N MET A 264 -5.72 18.44 9.62
CA MET A 264 -5.60 17.79 8.31
C MET A 264 -6.38 16.46 8.28
N GLN A 265 -6.27 15.65 9.33
CA GLN A 265 -6.98 14.39 9.41
C GLN A 265 -8.50 14.59 9.44
N ILE A 266 -9.01 15.54 10.23
CA ILE A 266 -10.43 15.86 10.27
C ILE A 266 -10.91 16.31 8.90
N LYS A 267 -10.18 17.22 8.25
CA LYS A 267 -10.48 17.69 6.89
C LYS A 267 -10.57 16.55 5.89
N ASN A 268 -9.66 15.57 5.98
CA ASN A 268 -9.65 14.38 5.10
C ASN A 268 -10.75 13.36 5.45
N ASN A 269 -11.30 13.40 6.66
CA ASN A 269 -12.30 12.45 7.15
C ASN A 269 -13.74 12.97 7.10
N GLN A 270 -13.96 14.17 6.57
CA GLN A 270 -15.27 14.81 6.48
C GLN A 270 -15.63 15.19 5.04
N GLY A 271 -16.90 15.49 4.81
CA GLY A 271 -17.38 16.01 3.53
C GLY A 271 -16.72 17.35 3.14
N PRO A 272 -16.64 17.68 1.84
CA PRO A 272 -15.94 18.87 1.34
C PRO A 272 -16.54 20.20 1.84
N ASP A 273 -17.83 20.21 2.17
CA ASP A 273 -18.56 21.40 2.66
C ASP A 273 -18.51 21.55 4.19
N CYS A 274 -17.86 20.63 4.89
CA CYS A 274 -17.79 20.63 6.34
C CYS A 274 -16.69 21.60 6.82
N GLN A 275 -17.04 22.48 7.76
CA GLN A 275 -16.04 23.31 8.44
C GLN A 275 -15.32 22.48 9.52
N VAL A 276 -13.99 22.66 9.60
CA VAL A 276 -13.20 22.02 10.65
C VAL A 276 -13.39 22.79 11.96
N SER A 277 -13.98 22.14 12.95
CA SER A 277 -14.19 22.74 14.28
C SER A 277 -12.92 22.62 15.13
N GLN A 278 -12.44 23.74 15.70
CA GLN A 278 -11.27 23.76 16.58
C GLN A 278 -11.44 22.83 17.79
N GLN A 279 -12.66 22.68 18.31
CA GLN A 279 -12.92 21.78 19.44
C GLN A 279 -12.66 20.31 19.08
N ILE A 280 -12.99 19.91 17.84
CA ILE A 280 -12.75 18.56 17.34
C ILE A 280 -11.26 18.35 17.06
N VAL A 281 -10.58 19.37 16.51
CA VAL A 281 -9.12 19.37 16.33
C VAL A 281 -8.40 19.16 17.66
N ASP A 282 -8.78 19.93 18.68
CA ASP A 282 -8.17 19.86 20.00
C ASP A 282 -8.46 18.50 20.67
N ALA A 283 -9.66 17.94 20.51
CA ALA A 283 -10.01 16.61 21.01
C ALA A 283 -9.17 15.50 20.35
N LEU A 284 -9.00 15.53 19.03
CA LEU A 284 -8.18 14.56 18.30
C LEU A 284 -6.68 14.69 18.64
N ALA A 285 -6.16 15.91 18.71
CA ALA A 285 -4.78 16.15 19.12
C ALA A 285 -4.52 15.64 20.55
N ALA A 286 -5.49 15.82 21.46
CA ALA A 286 -5.42 15.27 22.81
C ALA A 286 -5.47 13.73 22.81
N CYS A 287 -6.33 13.09 22.00
CA CYS A 287 -6.33 11.63 21.85
C CYS A 287 -4.94 11.12 21.44
N TRP A 288 -4.34 11.72 20.41
CA TRP A 288 -3.03 11.30 19.90
C TRP A 288 -1.87 11.53 20.87
N GLY A 289 -1.98 12.51 21.76
CA GLY A 289 -1.05 12.67 22.87
C GLY A 289 -1.06 11.49 23.86
N GLN A 290 -2.13 10.70 23.88
CA GLN A 290 -2.29 9.54 24.79
C GLN A 290 -2.22 8.19 24.06
N GLN A 291 -2.73 8.11 22.83
CA GLN A 291 -2.86 6.87 22.05
C GLN A 291 -3.03 7.15 20.54
N LYS A 292 -2.52 6.26 19.69
CA LYS A 292 -2.44 6.53 18.22
C LYS A 292 -3.76 6.41 17.45
N ASN A 293 -4.79 5.80 18.03
CA ASN A 293 -6.06 5.52 17.36
C ASN A 293 -7.16 6.47 17.82
N ALA A 294 -8.08 6.81 16.91
CA ALA A 294 -9.23 7.64 17.19
C ALA A 294 -10.40 7.26 16.27
N ASP A 295 -11.60 7.20 16.84
CA ASP A 295 -12.84 6.97 16.10
C ASP A 295 -13.57 8.28 15.84
N PHE A 296 -14.24 8.36 14.68
CA PHE A 296 -14.93 9.55 14.21
C PHE A 296 -16.44 9.32 14.13
N GLU A 297 -17.20 10.14 14.84
CA GLU A 297 -18.65 10.25 14.64
C GLU A 297 -18.95 11.29 13.58
N ARG A 298 -19.94 11.02 12.73
CA ARG A 298 -20.31 11.89 11.61
C ARG A 298 -21.81 12.17 11.59
N ASP A 299 -22.18 13.38 11.18
CA ASP A 299 -23.57 13.72 10.88
C ASP A 299 -24.03 13.10 9.54
N ASN A 300 -25.30 13.29 9.21
CA ASN A 300 -25.89 12.78 7.97
C ASN A 300 -25.30 13.40 6.69
N ARG A 301 -24.50 14.47 6.80
CA ARG A 301 -23.76 15.10 5.69
C ARG A 301 -22.31 14.64 5.63
N GLY A 302 -21.91 13.73 6.52
CA GLY A 302 -20.54 13.25 6.62
C GLY A 302 -19.60 14.23 7.33
N CYS A 303 -20.11 15.24 8.04
CA CYS A 303 -19.29 16.14 8.83
C CYS A 303 -18.94 15.49 10.17
N VAL A 304 -17.66 15.52 10.55
CA VAL A 304 -17.22 14.99 11.85
C VAL A 304 -17.84 15.84 12.96
N THR A 305 -18.54 15.19 13.89
CA THR A 305 -19.21 15.86 15.03
C THR A 305 -18.53 15.58 16.35
N ALA A 306 -17.82 14.45 16.48
CA ALA A 306 -17.07 14.09 17.67
C ALA A 306 -15.91 13.15 17.33
N VAL A 307 -14.89 13.18 18.19
CA VAL A 307 -13.78 12.22 18.20
C VAL A 307 -13.84 11.42 19.50
N ARG A 308 -13.72 10.11 19.41
CA ARG A 308 -13.59 9.23 20.57
C ARG A 308 -12.19 8.64 20.61
N CYS A 309 -11.53 8.77 21.75
CA CYS A 309 -10.33 8.00 22.06
C CYS A 309 -10.79 6.69 22.72
N PRO A 310 -10.48 5.51 22.15
CA PRO A 310 -10.84 4.22 22.73
C PRO A 310 -10.30 3.97 24.15
#